data_AF-A0A2K5L9Q3-F1
#
_entry.id   AF-A0A2K5L9Q3-F1
#
_cell.length_a   1.000
_cell.length_b   1.000
_cell.length_c   1.000
_cell.angle_alpha   90.00
_cell.angle_beta   90.00
_cell.angle_gamma   90.00
#
_symmetry.space_group_name_H-M   'P 1'
#
loop_
_entity.id
_entity.type
_entity.pdbx_description
1 polymer ?
#
loop_
_entity_poly.entity_id
_entity_poly.type
_entity_poly.pdbx_seq_one_letter_code
_entity_poly.pdbx_strand_id
1 'polypeptide(L)'
;MSGTEEAIFGERDSHTAVHGSSACFGQCQYTVEEYQAIQKALRQRLGPEYISKVCYIEGHWVTNLAYDMFGYNGGAHSITQQNVDFLIHCW
;
A
#
# COMPACT_ATOMS: atom_id res chain seq x y z
N MET A 1 -18.32 26.46 -53.78
CA MET A 1 -18.01 25.02 -53.79
C MET A 1 -17.05 24.78 -52.63
N SER A 2 -17.57 24.33 -51.49
CA SER A 2 -17.45 22.93 -50.99
C SER A 2 -16.24 22.84 -50.02
N GLY A 3 -16.33 22.43 -48.75
CA GLY A 3 -17.43 21.95 -47.93
C GLY A 3 -17.00 21.98 -46.45
N THR A 4 -18.00 21.94 -45.57
CA THR A 4 -17.94 21.70 -44.12
C THR A 4 -17.43 20.31 -43.78
N GLU A 5 -16.55 20.18 -42.79
CA GLU A 5 -16.52 19.03 -41.87
C GLU A 5 -16.13 19.52 -40.45
N GLU A 6 -17.09 19.39 -39.54
CA GLU A 6 -16.89 19.49 -38.10
C GLU A 6 -16.37 18.16 -37.54
N ALA A 7 -15.53 18.23 -36.51
CA ALA A 7 -15.43 17.18 -35.50
C ALA A 7 -15.20 17.83 -34.13
N ILE A 8 -16.32 18.12 -33.47
CA ILE A 8 -16.44 18.31 -32.02
C ILE A 8 -16.45 16.92 -31.37
N PHE A 9 -16.08 16.87 -30.08
CA PHE A 9 -16.10 15.75 -29.11
C PHE A 9 -14.77 14.99 -28.96
N GLY A 10 -14.22 14.79 -27.77
CA GLY A 10 -14.76 14.98 -26.43
C GLY A 10 -13.67 15.44 -25.47
N GLU A 11 -13.99 16.52 -24.76
CA GLU A 11 -13.91 16.61 -23.30
C GLU A 11 -13.20 15.40 -22.68
N ARG A 12 -11.94 15.57 -22.30
CA ARG A 12 -11.34 14.66 -21.31
C ARG A 12 -12.15 14.87 -20.05
N ASP A 13 -13.13 13.98 -19.84
CA ASP A 13 -13.84 13.83 -18.59
C ASP A 13 -12.79 13.70 -17.50
N SER A 14 -12.54 14.87 -16.91
CA SER A 14 -11.92 15.03 -15.63
C SER A 14 -12.90 14.31 -14.72
N HIS A 15 -12.61 13.04 -14.44
CA HIS A 15 -13.34 12.27 -13.45
C HIS A 15 -13.29 13.09 -12.17
N THR A 16 -14.38 13.82 -12.00
CA THR A 16 -14.89 14.47 -10.81
C THR A 16 -13.94 14.28 -9.63
N ALA A 17 -13.09 15.29 -9.43
CA ALA A 17 -12.55 15.57 -8.11
C ALA A 17 -13.77 15.78 -7.19
N VAL A 18 -14.25 14.69 -6.60
CA VAL A 18 -15.20 14.72 -5.51
C VAL A 18 -14.49 15.44 -4.37
N HIS A 19 -14.69 16.75 -4.34
CA HIS A 19 -14.33 17.63 -3.24
C HIS A 19 -15.28 17.27 -2.09
N GLY A 20 -14.94 16.23 -1.34
CA GLY A 20 -15.75 15.72 -0.24
C GLY A 20 -14.86 14.99 0.74
N SER A 21 -14.27 15.74 1.67
CA SER A 21 -13.39 15.29 2.76
C SER A 21 -12.20 14.44 2.27
N SER A 22 -10.98 14.96 2.42
CA SER A 22 -9.76 14.12 2.34
C SER A 22 -9.99 12.86 3.17
N ALA A 23 -10.18 11.72 2.50
CA ALA A 23 -10.50 10.47 3.18
C ALA A 23 -9.33 10.16 4.11
N CYS A 24 -9.62 10.00 5.40
CA CYS A 24 -8.58 9.73 6.39
C CYS A 24 -8.20 8.25 6.38
N PHE A 25 -7.05 7.94 6.98
CA PHE A 25 -6.56 6.57 7.07
C PHE A 25 -7.63 5.62 7.63
N GLY A 26 -7.81 4.46 6.98
CA GLY A 26 -8.83 3.47 7.35
C GLY A 26 -10.23 3.72 6.79
N GLN A 27 -10.47 4.83 6.08
CA GLN A 27 -11.76 5.13 5.42
C GLN A 27 -11.69 4.99 3.89
N CYS A 28 -10.49 4.94 3.30
CA CYS A 28 -10.28 4.73 1.88
C CYS A 28 -10.57 3.28 1.49
N GLN A 29 -11.43 3.07 0.51
CA GLN A 29 -11.66 1.75 -0.09
C GLN A 29 -10.66 1.52 -1.23
N TYR A 30 -10.17 0.28 -1.34
CA TYR A 30 -9.34 -0.12 -2.47
C TYR A 30 -10.12 -0.08 -3.78
N THR A 31 -9.49 0.40 -4.85
CA THR A 31 -10.03 0.23 -6.20
C THR A 31 -9.89 -1.24 -6.64
N VAL A 32 -10.64 -1.65 -7.66
CA VAL A 32 -10.57 -3.02 -8.17
C VAL A 32 -9.17 -3.34 -8.70
N GLU A 33 -8.53 -2.39 -9.37
CA GLU A 33 -7.20 -2.51 -9.95
C GLU A 33 -6.12 -2.63 -8.87
N GLU A 34 -6.18 -1.76 -7.85
CA GLU A 34 -5.24 -1.76 -6.73
C GLU A 34 -5.35 -3.06 -5.92
N TYR A 35 -6.58 -3.47 -5.60
CA TYR A 35 -6.83 -4.74 -4.91
C TYR A 35 -6.23 -5.92 -5.68
N GLN A 36 -6.45 -6.01 -7.00
CA GLN A 36 -5.90 -7.09 -7.81
C GLN A 36 -4.37 -7.08 -7.86
N ALA A 37 -3.75 -5.91 -7.98
CA ALA A 37 -2.31 -5.76 -8.00
C ALA A 37 -1.67 -6.20 -6.68
N ILE A 38 -2.19 -5.71 -5.54
CA ILE A 38 -1.74 -6.09 -4.20
C ILE A 38 -1.91 -7.59 -3.99
N GLN A 39 -3.08 -8.14 -4.33
CA GLN A 39 -3.38 -9.55 -4.15
C GLN A 39 -2.45 -10.45 -4.98
N LYS A 40 -2.06 -10.02 -6.18
CA LYS A 40 -1.10 -10.74 -7.02
C LYS A 40 0.31 -10.67 -6.42
N ALA A 41 0.73 -9.51 -5.93
CA ALA A 41 2.06 -9.31 -5.36
C ALA A 41 2.25 -10.09 -4.04
N LEU A 42 1.24 -10.14 -3.16
CA LEU A 42 1.29 -10.86 -1.88
C LEU A 42 1.51 -12.38 -2.02
N ARG A 43 1.22 -12.96 -3.20
CA ARG A 43 1.43 -14.39 -3.47
C ARG A 43 2.86 -14.72 -3.86
N GLN A 44 3.69 -13.72 -4.13
CA GLN A 44 5.08 -13.93 -4.51
C GLN A 44 5.90 -14.36 -3.29
N ARG A 45 6.83 -15.28 -3.51
CA ARG A 45 7.81 -15.66 -2.48
C ARG A 45 8.97 -14.66 -2.52
N LEU A 46 9.43 -14.27 -1.35
CA LEU A 46 10.64 -13.45 -1.22
C LEU A 46 11.85 -14.26 -1.66
N GLY A 47 12.77 -13.60 -2.36
CA GLY A 47 14.02 -14.20 -2.77
C GLY A 47 14.99 -14.38 -1.59
N PRO A 48 16.08 -15.13 -1.79
CA PRO A 48 17.08 -15.40 -0.76
C PRO A 48 17.76 -14.13 -0.23
N GLU A 49 17.74 -13.02 -0.98
CA GLU A 49 18.28 -11.72 -0.58
C GLU A 49 17.59 -11.12 0.65
N TYR A 50 16.36 -11.53 0.95
CA TYR A 50 15.61 -11.11 2.13
C TYR A 50 15.81 -12.02 3.35
N ILE A 51 16.51 -13.15 3.18
CA ILE A 51 16.60 -14.22 4.18
C ILE A 51 17.98 -14.18 4.84
N SER A 52 18.01 -14.01 6.17
CA SER A 52 19.27 -14.08 6.92
C SER A 52 19.71 -15.53 7.19
N LYS A 53 20.92 -15.73 7.74
CA LYS A 53 21.51 -17.06 8.01
C LYS A 53 20.65 -17.96 8.90
N VAL A 54 19.85 -17.37 9.79
CA VAL A 54 18.78 -18.04 10.53
C VAL A 54 17.51 -17.53 9.88
N CYS A 55 16.63 -18.39 9.34
CA CYS A 55 15.51 -18.00 8.45
C CYS A 55 14.52 -16.97 9.05
N TYR A 56 14.95 -15.71 9.15
CA TYR A 56 14.19 -14.54 9.53
C TYR A 56 14.54 -13.41 8.57
N ILE A 57 13.60 -12.47 8.43
CA ILE A 57 13.75 -11.26 7.62
C ILE A 57 14.03 -10.11 8.58
N GLU A 58 15.04 -9.30 8.29
CA GLU A 58 15.35 -8.14 9.15
C GLU A 58 14.24 -7.09 9.08
N GLY A 59 14.00 -6.38 10.19
CA GLY A 59 12.86 -5.47 10.31
C GLY A 59 12.83 -4.37 9.23
N HIS A 60 13.98 -3.83 8.84
CA HIS A 60 14.03 -2.77 7.84
C HIS A 60 13.54 -3.23 6.45
N TRP A 61 13.77 -4.50 6.10
CA TRP A 61 13.26 -5.08 4.85
C TRP A 61 11.74 -5.22 4.86
N VAL A 62 11.18 -5.69 5.98
CA VAL A 62 9.71 -5.82 6.14
C VAL A 62 9.04 -4.45 6.07
N THR A 63 9.64 -3.43 6.71
CA THR A 63 9.14 -2.05 6.67
C THR A 63 9.16 -1.49 5.24
N ASN A 64 10.28 -1.64 4.52
CA ASN A 64 10.37 -1.17 3.13
C ASN A 64 9.37 -1.91 2.23
N LEU A 65 9.22 -3.22 2.40
CA LEU A 65 8.25 -4.01 1.63
C LEU A 65 6.81 -3.54 1.88
N ALA A 66 6.46 -3.18 3.12
CA ALA A 66 5.15 -2.62 3.41
C ALA A 66 4.93 -1.26 2.72
N TYR A 67 5.96 -0.40 2.68
CA TYR A 67 5.89 0.86 1.94
C TYR A 67 5.76 0.67 0.43
N ASP A 68 6.45 -0.30 -0.15
CA ASP A 68 6.36 -0.57 -1.60
C ASP A 68 5.01 -1.18 -1.98
N MET A 69 4.41 -1.98 -1.09
CA MET A 69 3.15 -2.69 -1.35
C MET A 69 1.90 -1.84 -1.11
N PHE A 70 1.91 -1.01 -0.07
CA PHE A 70 0.74 -0.23 0.35
C PHE A 70 0.95 1.28 0.25
N GLY A 71 2.16 1.74 -0.05
CA GLY A 71 2.53 3.15 0.02
C GLY A 71 2.83 3.61 1.45
N TYR A 72 3.53 4.75 1.56
CA TYR A 72 3.93 5.32 2.86
C TYR A 72 2.76 5.54 3.83
N ASN A 73 1.59 5.95 3.30
CA ASN A 73 0.39 6.23 4.09
C ASN A 73 -0.66 5.11 4.05
N GLY A 74 -0.40 3.98 3.38
CA GLY A 74 -1.38 2.91 3.24
C GLY A 74 -1.30 1.81 4.30
N GLY A 75 -0.27 1.84 5.16
CA GLY A 75 -0.12 0.93 6.29
C GLY A 75 0.03 1.68 7.61
N ALA A 76 -0.44 1.06 8.70
CA ALA A 76 -0.21 1.52 10.06
C ALA A 76 -0.03 0.32 11.00
N HIS A 77 0.72 0.52 12.09
CA HIS A 77 0.87 -0.45 13.15
C HIS A 77 0.77 0.23 14.51
N SER A 78 0.34 -0.50 15.53
CA SER A 78 0.31 -0.02 16.90
C SER A 78 0.67 -1.14 17.87
N ILE A 79 1.30 -0.78 18.99
CA ILE A 79 1.54 -1.71 20.10
C ILE A 79 0.37 -1.53 21.06
N THR A 80 -0.54 -2.50 21.08
CA THR A 80 -1.71 -2.46 21.96
C THR A 80 -1.31 -2.70 23.42
N GLN A 81 -0.37 -3.61 23.64
CA GLN A 81 0.18 -3.96 24.95
C GLN A 81 1.54 -4.65 24.76
N GLN A 82 2.52 -4.31 25.59
CA GLN A 82 3.79 -5.01 25.68
C GLN A 82 4.04 -5.34 27.15
N ASN A 83 4.30 -6.60 27.44
CA ASN A 83 4.57 -7.07 28.81
C ASN A 83 5.99 -7.62 28.92
N VAL A 84 6.57 -7.50 30.11
CA VAL A 84 7.83 -8.16 30.46
C VAL A 84 7.50 -9.42 31.23
N ASP A 85 7.82 -10.58 30.68
CA ASP A 85 7.41 -11.87 31.27
C ASP A 85 8.18 -12.19 32.55
N PHE A 86 9.47 -11.84 32.61
CA PHE A 86 10.29 -12.02 33.80
C PHE A 86 11.51 -11.11 33.81
N LEU A 87 11.96 -10.74 35.01
CA LEU A 87 13.27 -10.14 35.27
C LEU A 87 14.01 -11.08 36.21
N ILE A 88 15.09 -11.72 35.74
CA ILE A 88 15.95 -12.51 36.61
C ILE A 88 16.96 -11.58 37.26
N HIS A 89 16.85 -11.42 38.58
CA HIS A 89 17.82 -10.70 39.38
C HIS A 89 18.96 -11.68 39.72
N CYS A 90 20.03 -11.69 38.93
CA CYS A 90 21.26 -12.39 39.28
C CYS A 90 22.08 -11.53 40.24
N TRP A 91 22.20 -11.97 41.49
CA TRP A 91 23.27 -11.59 42.42
C TRP A 91 24.22 -12.78 42.57
#